data_AF-A0A6A4H9N1-F1
#
_entry.id   AF-A0A6A4H9N1-F1
#
_cell.length_a   1.000
_cell.length_b   1.000
_cell.length_c   1.000
_cell.angle_alpha   90.00
_cell.angle_beta   90.00
_cell.angle_gamma   90.00
#
_symmetry.space_group_name_H-M   'P 1'
#
loop_
_entity.id
_entity.type
_entity.pdbx_description
1 polymer ?
#
loop_
_entity_poly.entity_id
_entity_poly.type
_entity_poly.pdbx_seq_one_letter_code
_entity_poly.pdbx_strand_id
1 'polypeptide(L)'
;MPGTRKETLQLITHWIANGEQSVLWIHGLAGTGKSSLMGSLSDVALEMGLVSWLGAFIRFDRFKYSDPTLFVKTLAYELAKFDDRLAKAIVDAVPKRMASHTQLATQFSELVLAPLEVCTAEMKDEGPVVILVDGVDECEKGGKRSELLQILASGFGKQSFVRLIVASRMEEDIKKTLRRNPHIHVIALDTGSVETTGDIKHFIETSLLEIGEDDTEFQEFCLATNASLQLADRASGLFIWASTIIAFIAHLPMERISRILQTDVPTTALKALTTLYQVALTSVADETGDEDIKPSICALLGSIIVGTNQSEGISLSVLEGILPHIGIKHVRSLVDKMGSVVAHDFQGNLRLIHKSFDDFLMDKERCGNDWYIELEAHRQSFTIACLRRLSSWYEDTQIVNRFKYESERHKVVQQDIDAHFIDVDIAYASNNWYLYALSCNNVSQNLTLVKLLEDIFTNYLLRWVEDHIGTLLPRSLFWA
;
A
#
# COMPACT_ATOMS: atom_id res chain seq x y z
N MET A 1 13.17 6.54 -12.53
CA MET A 1 13.43 7.08 -13.88
C MET A 1 14.91 7.41 -13.96
N PRO A 2 15.65 6.92 -14.96
CA PRO A 2 17.02 7.36 -15.20
C PRO A 2 17.05 8.88 -15.40
N GLY A 3 18.11 9.54 -14.95
CA GLY A 3 18.23 10.99 -15.17
C GLY A 3 17.85 11.86 -13.97
N THR A 4 17.00 11.38 -13.07
CA THR A 4 16.48 12.16 -11.93
C THR A 4 17.28 11.97 -10.63
N ARG A 5 17.19 12.93 -9.71
CA ARG A 5 17.77 12.91 -8.35
C ARG A 5 19.29 12.73 -8.32
N LYS A 6 19.99 13.16 -9.38
CA LYS A 6 21.43 12.96 -9.53
C LYS A 6 22.24 13.68 -8.46
N GLU A 7 21.90 14.93 -8.15
CA GLU A 7 22.64 15.73 -7.16
C GLU A 7 22.40 15.15 -5.76
N THR A 8 21.15 14.80 -5.45
CA THR A 8 20.80 14.14 -4.18
C THR A 8 21.51 12.79 -4.02
N LEU A 9 21.53 11.95 -5.06
CA LEU A 9 22.23 10.66 -5.05
C LEU A 9 23.74 10.82 -4.87
N GLN A 10 24.35 11.79 -5.55
CA GLN A 10 25.77 12.10 -5.42
C GLN A 10 26.12 12.56 -4.00
N LEU A 11 25.29 13.41 -3.39
CA LEU A 11 25.46 13.87 -2.01
C LEU A 11 25.43 12.68 -1.03
N ILE A 12 24.46 11.79 -1.16
CA ILE A 12 24.30 10.63 -0.27
C ILE A 12 25.44 9.63 -0.48
N THR A 13 25.82 9.37 -1.73
CA THR A 13 26.97 8.49 -2.05
C THR A 13 28.26 9.03 -1.45
N HIS A 14 28.48 10.34 -1.57
CA HIS A 14 29.64 10.99 -0.95
C HIS A 14 29.62 10.84 0.58
N TRP A 15 28.45 10.98 1.21
CA TRP A 15 28.26 10.76 2.64
C TRP A 15 28.52 9.29 3.05
N ILE A 16 28.08 8.31 2.27
CA ILE A 16 28.35 6.88 2.55
C ILE A 16 29.86 6.64 2.65
N ALA A 17 30.61 7.16 1.67
CA ALA A 17 32.06 6.96 1.57
C ALA A 17 32.87 7.78 2.60
N ASN A 18 32.50 9.04 2.84
CA ASN A 18 33.35 10.01 3.56
C ASN A 18 32.71 10.62 4.81
N GLY A 19 31.46 10.29 5.12
CA GLY A 19 30.72 10.87 6.25
C GLY A 19 31.31 10.49 7.60
N GLU A 20 31.32 11.46 8.53
CA GLU A 20 31.70 11.22 9.92
C GLU A 20 30.56 10.57 10.72
N GLN A 21 29.31 10.90 10.36
CA GLN A 21 28.12 10.31 10.96
C GLN A 21 27.84 8.91 10.41
N SER A 22 27.31 8.03 11.26
CA SER A 22 26.87 6.68 10.86
C SER A 22 25.38 6.60 10.53
N VAL A 23 24.60 7.66 10.81
CA VAL A 23 23.16 7.70 10.56
C VAL A 23 22.81 8.91 9.70
N LEU A 24 22.05 8.66 8.64
CA LEU A 24 21.47 9.68 7.77
C LEU A 24 19.95 9.52 7.75
N TRP A 25 19.24 10.62 7.97
CA TRP A 25 17.79 10.68 7.88
C TRP A 25 17.34 11.53 6.69
N ILE A 26 16.66 10.90 5.74
CA ILE A 26 16.01 11.54 4.59
C ILE A 26 14.55 11.79 4.95
N HIS A 27 14.13 13.05 4.93
CA HIS A 27 12.73 13.39 5.15
C HIS A 27 12.13 14.22 4.02
N GLY A 28 10.83 14.07 3.80
CA GLY A 28 10.09 14.82 2.80
C GLY A 28 8.60 14.54 2.87
N LEU A 29 7.80 15.37 2.21
CA LEU A 29 6.35 15.21 2.14
C LEU A 29 5.97 13.87 1.47
N ALA A 30 4.71 13.48 1.64
CA ALA A 30 4.17 12.32 0.93
C ALA A 30 4.40 12.50 -0.58
N GLY A 31 4.98 11.49 -1.23
CA GLY A 31 5.16 11.51 -2.67
C GLY A 31 6.28 12.40 -3.24
N THR A 32 7.24 12.82 -2.42
CA THR A 32 8.48 13.48 -2.91
C THR A 32 9.49 12.52 -3.55
N GLY A 33 9.18 11.22 -3.61
CA GLY A 33 10.04 10.19 -4.21
C GLY A 33 11.03 9.51 -3.25
N LYS A 34 10.81 9.58 -1.94
CA LYS A 34 11.69 8.93 -0.92
C LYS A 34 11.94 7.44 -1.21
N SER A 35 10.89 6.65 -1.40
CA SER A 35 11.03 5.21 -1.64
C SER A 35 11.70 4.89 -2.97
N SER A 36 11.51 5.73 -3.99
CA SER A 36 12.23 5.64 -5.27
C SER A 36 13.71 5.95 -5.09
N LEU A 37 14.05 6.99 -4.32
CA LEU A 37 15.43 7.33 -3.97
C LEU A 37 16.11 6.19 -3.18
N MET A 38 15.40 5.59 -2.21
CA MET A 38 15.91 4.43 -1.46
C MET A 38 16.15 3.22 -2.38
N GLY A 39 15.28 3.00 -3.37
CA GLY A 39 15.51 1.98 -4.40
C GLY A 39 16.77 2.26 -5.23
N SER A 40 16.94 3.48 -5.74
CA SER A 40 18.16 3.84 -6.49
C SER A 40 19.43 3.76 -5.63
N LEU A 41 19.36 4.10 -4.35
CA LEU A 41 20.48 3.90 -3.43
C LEU A 41 20.81 2.43 -3.20
N SER A 42 19.80 1.56 -3.17
CA SER A 42 19.98 0.11 -3.11
C SER A 42 20.73 -0.39 -4.35
N ASP A 43 20.33 0.04 -5.55
CA ASP A 43 20.98 -0.33 -6.81
C ASP A 43 22.44 0.17 -6.82
N VAL A 44 22.66 1.43 -6.44
CA VAL A 44 24.01 2.02 -6.34
C VAL A 44 24.88 1.24 -5.34
N ALA A 45 24.36 0.89 -4.16
CA ALA A 45 25.10 0.13 -3.16
C ALA A 45 25.42 -1.32 -3.60
N LEU A 46 24.61 -1.91 -4.48
CA LEU A 46 24.89 -3.21 -5.08
C LEU A 46 25.96 -3.12 -6.19
N GLU A 47 25.95 -2.04 -6.97
CA GLU A 47 26.88 -1.82 -8.09
C GLU A 47 28.25 -1.31 -7.65
N MET A 48 28.34 -0.59 -6.54
CA MET A 48 29.58 0.05 -6.07
C MET A 48 30.64 -0.91 -5.50
N GLY A 49 30.32 -2.18 -5.31
CA GLY A 49 31.26 -3.24 -4.93
C GLY A 49 32.23 -2.82 -3.81
N LEU A 50 33.53 -2.78 -4.12
CA LEU A 50 34.63 -2.47 -3.19
C LEU A 50 34.52 -1.10 -2.44
N VAL A 51 33.57 -0.23 -2.81
CA VAL A 51 33.36 1.09 -2.19
C VAL A 51 32.26 1.08 -1.13
N SER A 52 31.27 0.19 -1.23
CA SER A 52 30.18 0.05 -0.27
C SER A 52 29.35 -1.20 -0.57
N TRP A 53 28.79 -1.81 0.45
CA TRP A 53 28.01 -3.04 0.32
C TRP A 53 26.61 -2.88 0.87
N LEU A 54 25.59 -3.33 0.12
CA LEU A 54 24.23 -3.37 0.65
C LEU A 54 24.07 -4.52 1.64
N GLY A 55 24.05 -4.20 2.94
CA GLY A 55 23.86 -5.19 4.01
C GLY A 55 22.40 -5.55 4.24
N ALA A 56 21.50 -4.58 4.13
CA ALA A 56 20.06 -4.82 4.25
C ALA A 56 19.25 -3.69 3.61
N PHE A 57 18.09 -4.04 3.05
CA PHE A 57 17.06 -3.09 2.66
C PHE A 57 15.71 -3.50 3.25
N ILE A 58 15.24 -2.75 4.23
CA ILE A 58 13.98 -3.00 4.95
C ILE A 58 13.00 -1.88 4.60
N ARG A 59 11.82 -2.25 4.10
CA ARG A 59 10.73 -1.32 3.83
C ARG A 59 9.53 -1.65 4.71
N PHE A 60 9.08 -0.66 5.47
CA PHE A 60 7.78 -0.72 6.14
C PHE A 60 6.68 -0.42 5.12
N ASP A 61 5.58 -1.14 5.25
CA ASP A 61 4.39 -1.01 4.42
C ASP A 61 3.18 -1.13 5.35
N ARG A 62 2.30 -0.13 5.32
CA ARG A 62 1.14 -0.05 6.23
C ARG A 62 0.17 -1.25 6.16
N PHE A 63 0.28 -2.11 5.15
CA PHE A 63 -0.65 -3.23 4.93
C PHE A 63 -0.04 -4.61 5.20
N LYS A 64 1.27 -4.83 4.97
CA LYS A 64 1.90 -6.16 5.17
C LYS A 64 3.08 -6.14 6.13
N TYR A 65 3.78 -5.02 6.23
CA TYR A 65 5.01 -4.89 6.99
C TYR A 65 4.94 -3.66 7.90
N SER A 66 3.84 -3.54 8.65
CA SER A 66 3.56 -2.42 9.55
C SER A 66 4.08 -2.65 10.97
N ASP A 67 4.27 -3.90 11.37
CA ASP A 67 4.67 -4.26 12.74
C ASP A 67 6.16 -3.90 13.02
N PRO A 68 6.44 -2.90 13.88
CA PRO A 68 7.80 -2.51 14.22
C PRO A 68 8.58 -3.59 14.99
N THR A 69 7.91 -4.59 15.60
CA THR A 69 8.56 -5.63 16.39
C THR A 69 9.34 -6.64 15.53
N LEU A 70 9.04 -6.70 14.22
CA LEU A 70 9.73 -7.58 13.29
C LEU A 70 11.08 -7.02 12.82
N PHE A 71 11.29 -5.70 12.95
CA PHE A 71 12.46 -5.01 12.39
C PHE A 71 13.79 -5.68 12.73
N VAL A 72 14.05 -5.94 14.00
CA VAL A 72 15.34 -6.47 14.46
C VAL A 72 15.59 -7.86 13.91
N LYS A 73 14.56 -8.71 13.88
CA LYS A 73 14.66 -10.08 13.35
C LYS A 73 14.93 -10.05 11.85
N THR A 74 14.21 -9.21 11.11
CA THR A 74 14.44 -9.02 9.68
C THR A 74 15.83 -8.48 9.41
N LEU A 75 16.31 -7.52 10.20
CA LEU A 75 17.66 -6.97 10.05
C LEU A 75 18.74 -8.01 10.31
N ALA A 76 18.65 -8.77 11.41
CA ALA A 76 19.59 -9.84 11.70
C ALA A 76 19.58 -10.91 10.59
N TYR A 77 18.41 -11.26 10.06
CA TYR A 77 18.28 -12.22 8.97
C TYR A 77 18.93 -11.72 7.67
N GLU A 78 18.71 -10.45 7.28
CA GLU A 78 19.32 -9.87 6.09
C GLU A 78 20.84 -9.74 6.24
N LEU A 79 21.34 -9.34 7.41
CA LEU A 79 22.78 -9.31 7.70
C LEU A 79 23.42 -10.70 7.68
N ALA A 80 22.70 -11.75 8.11
CA ALA A 80 23.18 -13.12 8.03
C ALA A 80 23.22 -13.65 6.58
N LYS A 81 22.32 -13.20 5.70
CA LYS A 81 22.42 -13.51 4.26
C LYS A 81 23.56 -12.78 3.58
N PHE A 82 23.85 -11.57 4.06
CA PHE A 82 24.84 -10.69 3.47
C PHE A 82 26.27 -11.22 3.65
N ASP A 83 26.62 -11.71 4.85
CA ASP A 83 27.99 -12.15 5.15
C ASP A 83 28.02 -13.37 6.09
N ASP A 84 28.79 -14.40 5.73
CA ASP A 84 28.89 -15.67 6.48
C ASP A 84 29.45 -15.48 7.91
N ARG A 85 30.32 -14.50 8.14
CA ARG A 85 30.87 -14.20 9.48
C ARG A 85 29.77 -13.67 10.39
N LEU A 86 28.95 -12.74 9.87
CA LEU A 86 27.78 -12.23 10.57
C LEU A 86 26.75 -13.34 10.77
N ALA A 87 26.51 -14.19 9.77
CA ALA A 87 25.62 -15.35 9.89
C ALA A 87 26.01 -16.23 11.08
N LYS A 88 27.30 -16.59 11.17
CA LYS A 88 27.83 -17.39 12.26
C LYS A 88 27.68 -16.69 13.61
N ALA A 89 28.09 -15.42 13.71
CA ALA A 89 28.02 -14.65 14.95
C ALA A 89 26.56 -14.48 15.43
N ILE A 90 25.61 -14.28 14.51
CA ILE A 90 24.18 -14.18 14.83
C ILE A 90 23.64 -15.53 15.30
N VAL A 91 23.96 -16.64 14.62
CA VAL A 91 23.55 -18.00 15.04
C VAL A 91 24.09 -18.34 16.43
N ASP A 92 25.35 -17.99 16.70
CA ASP A 92 25.98 -18.19 18.01
C ASP A 92 25.35 -17.31 19.09
N ALA A 93 24.90 -16.11 18.73
CA ALA A 93 24.24 -15.17 19.63
C ALA A 93 22.80 -15.57 19.99
N VAL A 94 22.08 -16.30 19.11
CA VAL A 94 20.69 -16.74 19.36
C VAL A 94 20.65 -17.71 20.57
N PRO A 95 20.12 -17.29 21.73
CA PRO A 95 19.88 -18.20 22.83
C PRO A 95 18.87 -19.28 22.43
N LYS A 96 19.03 -20.50 22.98
CA LYS A 96 18.04 -21.61 22.82
C LYS A 96 16.61 -21.24 23.25
N ARG A 97 16.41 -20.10 23.94
CA ARG A 97 15.12 -19.53 24.33
C ARG A 97 15.15 -17.99 24.26
N MET A 98 15.16 -17.39 23.08
CA MET A 98 14.59 -16.04 22.99
C MET A 98 13.10 -16.14 23.19
N ALA A 99 12.60 -15.61 24.31
CA ALA A 99 11.18 -15.35 24.42
C ALA A 99 10.81 -14.30 23.36
N SER A 100 9.72 -14.52 22.64
CA SER A 100 9.09 -13.53 21.74
C SER A 100 8.71 -12.21 22.44
N HIS A 101 8.87 -12.14 23.77
CA HIS A 101 8.47 -11.04 24.66
C HIS A 101 9.62 -10.17 25.17
N THR A 102 10.86 -10.34 24.67
CA THR A 102 11.97 -9.43 25.02
C THR A 102 11.78 -8.04 24.41
N GLN A 103 12.32 -7.02 25.07
CA GLN A 103 12.34 -5.64 24.54
C GLN A 103 13.10 -5.61 23.21
N LEU A 104 12.62 -4.81 22.26
CA LEU A 104 13.21 -4.64 20.93
C LEU A 104 14.66 -4.13 21.05
N ALA A 105 14.93 -3.27 22.03
CA ALA A 105 16.28 -2.78 22.31
C ALA A 105 17.24 -3.92 22.73
N THR A 106 16.78 -4.87 23.55
CA THR A 106 17.57 -6.05 23.93
C THR A 106 17.84 -6.93 22.73
N GLN A 107 16.82 -7.20 21.91
CA GLN A 107 16.99 -7.98 20.67
C GLN A 107 18.01 -7.30 19.73
N PHE A 108 17.96 -5.97 19.60
CA PHE A 108 18.90 -5.24 18.74
C PHE A 108 20.33 -5.33 19.27
N SER A 109 20.51 -5.20 20.59
CA SER A 109 21.83 -5.35 21.21
C SER A 109 22.41 -6.75 21.00
N GLU A 110 21.61 -7.80 21.20
CA GLU A 110 22.07 -9.19 21.17
C GLU A 110 22.22 -9.75 19.74
N LEU A 111 21.28 -9.45 18.84
CA LEU A 111 21.23 -10.05 17.50
C LEU A 111 21.88 -9.21 16.41
N VAL A 112 22.18 -7.94 16.68
CA VAL A 112 22.71 -7.03 15.67
C VAL A 112 24.02 -6.39 16.15
N LEU A 113 24.00 -5.64 17.26
CA LEU A 113 25.19 -4.92 17.72
C LEU A 113 26.32 -5.85 18.16
N ALA A 114 26.03 -6.86 18.99
CA ALA A 114 27.06 -7.79 19.46
C ALA A 114 27.70 -8.60 18.30
N PRO A 115 26.95 -9.16 17.34
CA PRO A 115 27.53 -9.79 16.16
C PRO A 115 28.41 -8.85 15.32
N LEU A 116 27.96 -7.61 15.08
CA LEU A 116 28.77 -6.62 14.36
C LEU A 116 30.05 -6.25 15.12
N GLU A 117 30.01 -6.18 16.45
CA GLU A 117 31.18 -5.92 17.29
C GLU A 117 32.22 -7.05 17.17
N VAL A 118 31.78 -8.31 17.20
CA VAL A 118 32.67 -9.47 17.02
C VAL A 118 33.37 -9.44 15.65
N CYS A 119 32.65 -9.08 14.59
CA CYS A 119 33.18 -9.06 13.22
C CYS A 119 33.92 -7.75 12.86
N THR A 120 33.91 -6.73 13.74
CA THR A 120 34.44 -5.39 13.44
C THR A 120 35.90 -5.42 13.00
N ALA A 121 36.74 -6.24 13.63
CA ALA A 121 38.18 -6.28 13.32
C ALA A 121 38.46 -6.76 11.88
N GLU A 122 37.60 -7.62 11.34
CA GLU A 122 37.74 -8.21 10.01
C GLU A 122 37.06 -7.36 8.94
N MET A 123 35.91 -6.75 9.24
CA MET A 123 35.08 -6.06 8.24
C MET A 123 35.39 -4.58 8.06
N LYS A 124 35.97 -3.90 9.06
CA LYS A 124 36.08 -2.43 9.07
C LYS A 124 36.84 -1.83 7.87
N ASP A 125 37.73 -2.61 7.26
CA ASP A 125 38.61 -2.17 6.16
C ASP A 125 38.10 -2.62 4.78
N GLU A 126 36.95 -3.32 4.72
CA GLU A 126 36.34 -3.86 3.49
C GLU A 126 35.34 -2.88 2.83
N GLY A 127 35.20 -1.69 3.42
CA GLY A 127 34.26 -0.66 2.99
C GLY A 127 32.98 -0.60 3.84
N PRO A 128 32.19 0.47 3.72
CA PRO A 128 30.97 0.65 4.48
C PRO A 128 29.87 -0.37 4.13
N VAL A 129 29.25 -0.93 5.16
CA VAL A 129 28.01 -1.73 5.05
C VAL A 129 26.81 -0.79 5.18
N VAL A 130 26.01 -0.69 4.11
CA VAL A 130 24.85 0.19 4.00
C VAL A 130 23.58 -0.56 4.40
N ILE A 131 22.83 0.03 5.32
CA ILE A 131 21.53 -0.46 5.78
C ILE A 131 20.49 0.60 5.44
N LEU A 132 19.54 0.23 4.60
CA LEU A 132 18.47 1.08 4.12
C LEU A 132 17.17 0.76 4.86
N VAL A 133 16.53 1.76 5.47
CA VAL A 133 15.24 1.63 6.15
C VAL A 133 14.25 2.64 5.57
N ASP A 134 13.28 2.16 4.78
CA ASP A 134 12.29 2.99 4.09
C ASP A 134 10.92 2.92 4.77
N GLY A 135 10.20 4.03 4.75
CA GLY A 135 8.80 4.10 5.18
C GLY A 135 8.58 3.97 6.69
N VAL A 136 9.51 4.40 7.56
CA VAL A 136 9.30 4.29 9.03
C VAL A 136 8.00 4.96 9.50
N ASP A 137 7.49 5.96 8.79
CA ASP A 137 6.18 6.55 9.07
C ASP A 137 4.99 5.62 8.83
N GLU A 138 5.16 4.53 8.10
CA GLU A 138 4.15 3.52 7.78
C GLU A 138 4.04 2.38 8.80
N CYS A 139 4.96 2.32 9.79
CA CYS A 139 4.83 1.36 10.88
C CYS A 139 3.73 1.76 11.88
N GLU A 140 3.16 0.77 12.56
CA GLU A 140 2.09 0.94 13.53
C GLU A 140 2.47 1.91 14.64
N LYS A 141 1.58 2.85 14.93
CA LYS A 141 1.83 3.87 15.96
C LYS A 141 1.68 3.26 17.35
N GLY A 142 2.59 3.63 18.26
CA GLY A 142 2.54 3.20 19.65
C GLY A 142 3.91 3.04 20.27
N GLY A 143 3.96 2.41 21.45
CA GLY A 143 5.19 2.26 22.23
C GLY A 143 6.29 1.50 21.47
N LYS A 144 5.93 0.51 20.64
CA LYS A 144 6.91 -0.26 19.86
C LYS A 144 7.56 0.52 18.73
N ARG A 145 6.83 1.43 18.07
CA ARG A 145 7.42 2.39 17.14
C ARG A 145 8.35 3.37 17.85
N SER A 146 7.98 3.84 19.05
CA SER A 146 8.90 4.68 19.84
C SER A 146 10.19 3.95 20.18
N GLU A 147 10.10 2.66 20.55
CA GLU A 147 11.26 1.81 20.80
C GLU A 147 12.14 1.65 19.54
N LEU A 148 11.54 1.37 18.38
CA LEU A 148 12.24 1.31 17.09
C LEU A 148 12.94 2.63 16.75
N LEU A 149 12.27 3.78 16.93
CA LEU A 149 12.87 5.08 16.64
C LEU A 149 14.08 5.38 17.52
N GLN A 150 14.08 4.94 18.78
CA GLN A 150 15.26 5.07 19.66
C GLN A 150 16.42 4.20 19.18
N ILE A 151 16.13 2.99 18.69
CA ILE A 151 17.14 2.10 18.08
C ILE A 151 17.75 2.76 16.84
N LEU A 152 16.91 3.22 15.91
CA LEU A 152 17.36 3.89 14.68
C LEU A 152 18.15 5.18 14.97
N ALA A 153 17.72 5.95 15.98
CA ALA A 153 18.41 7.17 16.39
C ALA A 153 19.78 6.90 17.04
N SER A 154 19.87 5.83 17.83
CA SER A 154 21.14 5.39 18.43
C SER A 154 22.10 4.85 17.36
N GLY A 155 21.55 4.35 16.26
CA GLY A 155 22.30 3.79 15.15
C GLY A 155 23.13 2.59 15.60
N PHE A 156 24.34 2.50 15.05
CA PHE A 156 25.28 1.41 15.31
C PHE A 156 26.46 1.85 16.18
N GLY A 157 26.30 2.87 17.04
CA GLY A 157 27.31 3.25 18.04
C GLY A 157 28.74 3.38 17.50
N LYS A 158 29.64 2.47 17.93
CA LYS A 158 31.08 2.46 17.59
C LYS A 158 31.40 1.78 16.26
N GLN A 159 30.43 1.10 15.63
CA GLN A 159 30.62 0.41 14.36
C GLN A 159 30.62 1.43 13.21
N SER A 160 31.72 2.17 13.07
CA SER A 160 31.88 3.26 12.10
C SER A 160 31.83 2.82 10.64
N PHE A 161 32.00 1.51 10.37
CA PHE A 161 31.88 0.91 9.05
C PHE A 161 30.42 0.65 8.64
N VAL A 162 29.43 0.85 9.53
CA VAL A 162 28.01 0.70 9.19
C VAL A 162 27.39 2.07 8.90
N ARG A 163 26.66 2.17 7.79
CA ARG A 163 25.92 3.36 7.35
C ARG A 163 24.43 3.08 7.37
N LEU A 164 23.71 3.68 8.32
CA LEU A 164 22.26 3.59 8.42
C LEU A 164 21.61 4.77 7.69
N ILE A 165 20.78 4.48 6.68
CA ILE A 165 19.98 5.48 5.99
C ILE A 165 18.51 5.20 6.28
N VAL A 166 17.83 6.16 6.89
CA VAL A 166 16.42 6.10 7.23
C VAL A 166 15.65 7.08 6.37
N ALA A 167 14.59 6.65 5.70
CA ALA A 167 13.68 7.51 4.97
C ALA A 167 12.29 7.51 5.60
N SER A 168 11.72 8.70 5.83
CA SER A 168 10.36 8.81 6.38
C SER A 168 9.71 10.16 6.11
N ARG A 169 8.42 10.29 6.42
CA ARG A 169 7.77 11.59 6.64
C ARG A 169 8.29 12.26 7.91
N MET A 170 8.08 13.57 7.98
CA MET A 170 8.43 14.40 9.14
C MET A 170 7.30 14.39 10.19
N GLU A 171 6.84 13.22 10.61
CA GLU A 171 5.88 13.11 11.71
C GLU A 171 6.52 13.55 13.04
N GLU A 172 5.72 14.06 13.99
CA GLU A 172 6.24 14.75 15.17
C GLU A 172 7.06 13.83 16.09
N ASP A 173 6.68 12.55 16.21
CA ASP A 173 7.41 11.52 16.97
C ASP A 173 8.79 11.21 16.33
N ILE A 174 8.82 11.06 15.00
CA ILE A 174 10.05 10.83 14.23
C ILE A 174 10.96 12.05 14.32
N LYS A 175 10.42 13.24 14.06
CA LYS A 175 11.17 14.51 14.12
C LYS A 175 11.79 14.74 15.49
N LYS A 176 11.03 14.52 16.57
CA LYS A 176 11.55 14.66 17.94
C LYS A 176 12.71 13.70 18.21
N THR A 177 12.67 12.50 17.64
CA THR A 177 13.66 11.46 17.94
C THR A 177 14.89 11.57 17.03
N LEU A 178 14.72 11.72 15.71
CA LEU A 178 15.85 11.75 14.77
C LEU A 178 16.50 13.14 14.66
N ARG A 179 15.72 14.22 14.57
CA ARG A 179 16.28 15.57 14.31
C ARG A 179 17.07 16.16 15.48
N ARG A 180 16.78 15.74 16.71
CA ARG A 180 17.41 16.30 17.93
C ARG A 180 18.80 15.75 18.19
N ASN A 181 19.22 14.73 17.45
CA ASN A 181 20.49 14.06 17.65
C ASN A 181 21.57 14.65 16.74
N PRO A 182 22.64 15.26 17.29
CA PRO A 182 23.67 15.95 16.50
C PRO A 182 24.52 15.00 15.64
N HIS A 183 24.53 13.70 15.97
CA HIS A 183 25.24 12.66 15.21
C HIS A 183 24.43 12.12 14.03
N ILE A 184 23.22 12.63 13.78
CA ILE A 184 22.39 12.23 12.64
C ILE A 184 22.49 13.30 11.55
N HIS A 185 22.98 12.90 10.38
CA HIS A 185 22.96 13.77 9.21
C HIS A 185 21.53 13.84 8.64
N VAL A 186 21.04 15.03 8.31
CA VAL A 186 19.64 15.21 7.88
C VAL A 186 19.59 15.81 6.48
N ILE A 187 18.90 15.12 5.57
CA ILE A 187 18.62 15.57 4.21
C ILE A 187 17.11 15.80 4.06
N ALA A 188 16.74 17.00 3.65
CA ALA A 188 15.36 17.34 3.34
C ALA A 188 15.15 17.25 1.82
N LEU A 189 14.20 16.42 1.38
CA LEU A 189 13.73 16.42 0.00
C LEU A 189 12.76 17.60 -0.17
N ASP A 190 13.32 18.75 -0.56
CA ASP A 190 12.57 19.98 -0.77
C ASP A 190 11.78 19.92 -2.08
N THR A 191 10.48 20.17 -1.97
CA THR A 191 9.56 20.27 -3.11
C THR A 191 9.86 21.48 -3.99
N GLY A 192 10.46 22.54 -3.44
CA GLY A 192 10.78 23.77 -4.16
C GLY A 192 12.17 23.82 -4.79
N SER A 193 13.01 22.79 -4.61
CA SER A 193 14.37 22.81 -5.14
C SER A 193 14.39 22.76 -6.67
N VAL A 194 15.38 23.41 -7.28
CA VAL A 194 15.60 23.39 -8.74
C VAL A 194 15.73 21.97 -9.28
N GLU A 195 16.44 21.08 -8.57
CA GLU A 195 16.57 19.66 -8.93
C GLU A 195 15.19 18.97 -9.01
N THR A 196 14.39 19.03 -7.94
CA THR A 196 13.05 18.42 -7.90
C THR A 196 12.17 18.89 -9.05
N THR A 197 12.10 20.19 -9.32
CA THR A 197 11.26 20.74 -10.40
C THR A 197 11.75 20.29 -11.77
N GLY A 198 13.07 20.32 -11.99
CA GLY A 198 13.68 19.85 -13.23
C GLY A 198 13.43 18.36 -13.48
N ASP A 199 13.58 17.54 -12.44
CA ASP A 199 13.35 16.09 -12.52
C ASP A 199 11.89 15.74 -12.81
N ILE A 200 10.95 16.43 -12.16
CA ILE A 200 9.52 16.23 -12.40
C ILE A 200 9.16 16.61 -13.83
N LYS A 201 9.67 17.75 -14.32
CA LYS A 201 9.46 18.14 -15.71
C LYS A 201 10.02 17.09 -16.66
N HIS A 202 11.25 16.62 -16.41
CA HIS A 202 11.88 15.58 -17.23
C HIS A 202 11.03 14.30 -17.25
N PHE A 203 10.57 13.84 -16.09
CA PHE A 203 9.67 12.70 -15.97
C PHE A 203 8.38 12.86 -16.77
N ILE A 204 7.71 14.00 -16.63
CA ILE A 204 6.47 14.28 -17.36
C ILE A 204 6.74 14.34 -18.87
N GLU A 205 7.80 15.03 -19.30
CA GLU A 205 8.16 15.18 -20.71
C GLU A 205 8.42 13.83 -21.37
N THR A 206 9.23 12.96 -20.75
CA THR A 206 9.46 11.60 -21.25
C THR A 206 8.18 10.79 -21.27
N SER A 207 7.36 10.86 -20.22
CA SER A 207 6.11 10.09 -20.15
C SER A 207 5.06 10.55 -21.18
N LEU A 208 4.98 11.85 -21.47
CA LEU A 208 4.08 12.38 -22.50
C LEU A 208 4.51 11.95 -23.90
N LEU A 209 5.82 11.87 -24.16
CA LEU A 209 6.36 11.33 -25.41
C LEU A 209 5.99 9.85 -25.58
N GLU A 210 6.08 9.06 -24.51
CA GLU A 210 5.67 7.65 -24.52
C GLU A 210 4.16 7.49 -24.74
N ILE A 211 3.31 8.28 -24.06
CA ILE A 211 1.85 8.25 -24.26
C ILE A 211 1.49 8.62 -25.70
N GLY A 212 2.19 9.59 -26.28
CA GLY A 212 1.93 10.10 -27.61
C GLY A 212 2.70 9.42 -28.74
N GLU A 213 3.37 8.28 -28.50
CA GLU A 213 4.32 7.70 -29.47
C GLU A 213 3.74 7.57 -30.88
N ASP A 214 2.47 7.15 -30.98
CA ASP A 214 1.72 6.98 -32.22
C ASP A 214 0.66 8.08 -32.48
N ASP A 215 0.62 9.14 -31.68
CA ASP A 215 -0.38 10.21 -31.76
C ASP A 215 0.27 11.59 -31.98
N THR A 216 0.42 11.95 -33.26
CA THR A 216 1.03 13.23 -33.66
C THR A 216 0.21 14.43 -33.18
N GLU A 217 -1.13 14.34 -33.16
CA GLU A 217 -2.00 15.45 -32.73
C GLU A 217 -1.79 15.72 -31.23
N PHE A 218 -1.71 14.67 -30.41
CA PHE A 218 -1.42 14.80 -28.99
C PHE A 218 -0.02 15.37 -28.73
N GLN A 219 1.00 14.94 -29.49
CA GLN A 219 2.35 15.51 -29.36
C GLN A 219 2.38 16.99 -29.74
N GLU A 220 1.76 17.38 -30.85
CA GLU A 220 1.64 18.78 -31.28
C GLU A 220 0.91 19.63 -30.24
N PHE A 221 -0.18 19.11 -29.65
CA PHE A 221 -0.88 19.76 -28.55
C PHE A 221 0.03 19.97 -27.34
N CYS A 222 0.78 18.94 -26.92
CA CYS A 222 1.69 19.02 -25.78
C CYS A 222 2.80 20.06 -25.99
N LEU A 223 3.34 20.14 -27.20
CA LEU A 223 4.34 21.14 -27.57
C LEU A 223 3.74 22.55 -27.61
N ALA A 224 2.61 22.73 -28.29
CA ALA A 224 1.95 24.03 -28.43
C ALA A 224 1.54 24.65 -27.08
N THR A 225 1.15 23.80 -26.13
CA THR A 225 0.72 24.23 -24.79
C THR A 225 1.86 24.27 -23.77
N ASN A 226 3.08 23.82 -24.11
CA ASN A 226 4.14 23.56 -23.14
C ASN A 226 3.66 22.68 -21.97
N ALA A 227 2.93 21.60 -22.29
CA ALA A 227 2.24 20.77 -21.30
C ALA A 227 3.18 20.25 -20.21
N SER A 228 4.40 19.83 -20.55
CA SER A 228 5.37 19.32 -19.57
C SER A 228 5.72 20.34 -18.48
N LEU A 229 5.95 21.60 -18.86
CA LEU A 229 6.22 22.69 -17.92
C LEU A 229 4.97 23.00 -17.08
N GLN A 230 3.82 23.13 -17.75
CA GLN A 230 2.55 23.46 -17.08
C GLN A 230 2.11 22.40 -16.06
N LEU A 231 2.35 21.12 -16.35
CA LEU A 231 2.09 20.02 -15.43
C LEU A 231 3.14 19.98 -14.32
N ALA A 232 4.42 20.23 -14.61
CA ALA A 232 5.46 20.30 -13.59
C ALA A 232 5.20 21.40 -12.55
N ASP A 233 4.76 22.58 -12.99
CA ASP A 233 4.36 23.68 -12.10
C ASP A 233 3.18 23.27 -11.21
N ARG A 234 2.20 22.55 -11.77
CA ARG A 234 1.06 22.03 -11.01
C ARG A 234 1.41 20.91 -10.04
N ALA A 235 2.49 20.18 -10.29
CA ALA A 235 2.95 19.12 -9.40
C ALA A 235 3.43 19.64 -8.04
N SER A 236 3.78 20.93 -7.92
CA SER A 236 4.27 21.52 -6.65
C SER A 236 5.38 20.68 -5.99
N GLY A 237 6.31 20.15 -6.80
CA GLY A 237 7.43 19.34 -6.31
C GLY A 237 7.09 17.90 -5.92
N LEU A 238 5.92 17.39 -6.28
CA LEU A 238 5.46 16.05 -5.92
C LEU A 238 5.55 15.06 -7.08
N PHE A 239 6.46 14.08 -6.99
CA PHE A 239 6.54 12.98 -7.96
C PHE A 239 5.26 12.14 -7.99
N ILE A 240 4.60 11.94 -6.85
CA ILE A 240 3.31 11.27 -6.80
C ILE A 240 2.25 11.96 -7.66
N TRP A 241 2.29 13.29 -7.72
CA TRP A 241 1.36 14.06 -8.53
C TRP A 241 1.67 13.79 -10.00
N ALA A 242 2.95 13.85 -10.37
CA ALA A 242 3.42 13.57 -11.72
C ALA A 242 3.08 12.15 -12.18
N SER A 243 3.34 11.11 -11.38
CA SER A 243 3.01 9.73 -11.74
C SER A 243 1.50 9.51 -11.83
N THR A 244 0.73 10.09 -10.91
CA THR A 244 -0.73 9.97 -10.90
C THR A 244 -1.35 10.65 -12.13
N ILE A 245 -0.88 11.86 -12.50
CA ILE A 245 -1.42 12.56 -13.66
C ILE A 245 -1.08 11.84 -14.97
N ILE A 246 0.13 11.30 -15.10
CA ILE A 246 0.55 10.53 -16.28
C ILE A 246 -0.32 9.27 -16.43
N ALA A 247 -0.51 8.51 -15.34
CA ALA A 247 -1.39 7.34 -15.34
C ALA A 247 -2.85 7.70 -15.65
N PHE A 248 -3.31 8.87 -15.18
CA PHE A 248 -4.65 9.36 -15.47
C PHE A 248 -4.82 9.73 -16.94
N ILE A 249 -3.87 10.46 -17.53
CA ILE A 249 -3.94 10.93 -18.92
C ILE A 249 -3.85 9.76 -19.91
N ALA A 250 -3.07 8.71 -19.61
CA ALA A 250 -2.79 7.61 -20.53
C ALA A 250 -4.04 6.92 -21.15
N HIS A 251 -5.20 6.97 -20.49
CA HIS A 251 -6.44 6.37 -21.03
C HIS A 251 -7.19 7.24 -22.04
N LEU A 252 -7.21 8.56 -21.83
CA LEU A 252 -7.90 9.54 -22.68
C LEU A 252 -7.01 10.80 -22.78
N PRO A 253 -5.90 10.73 -23.55
CA PRO A 253 -4.82 11.68 -23.42
C PRO A 253 -5.27 13.12 -23.64
N MET A 254 -5.98 13.41 -24.73
CA MET A 254 -6.39 14.76 -25.09
C MET A 254 -7.40 15.35 -24.11
N GLU A 255 -8.46 14.61 -23.79
CA GLU A 255 -9.54 15.09 -22.93
C GLU A 255 -9.04 15.33 -21.50
N ARG A 256 -8.28 14.37 -20.95
CA ARG A 256 -7.83 14.42 -19.56
C ARG A 256 -6.69 15.42 -19.35
N ILE A 257 -5.76 15.56 -20.30
CA ILE A 257 -4.72 16.60 -20.21
C ILE A 257 -5.33 18.00 -20.29
N SER A 258 -6.32 18.19 -21.16
CA SER A 258 -6.99 19.48 -21.31
C SER A 258 -7.70 19.91 -20.02
N ARG A 259 -8.37 18.98 -19.34
CA ARG A 259 -9.04 19.24 -18.05
C ARG A 259 -8.08 19.70 -16.96
N ILE A 260 -6.93 19.05 -16.80
CA ILE A 260 -5.96 19.44 -15.77
C ILE A 260 -5.26 20.76 -16.11
N LEU A 261 -5.00 21.03 -17.40
CA LEU A 261 -4.38 22.28 -17.83
C LEU A 261 -5.31 23.50 -17.68
N GLN A 262 -6.63 23.29 -17.57
CA GLN A 262 -7.59 24.35 -17.27
C GLN A 262 -7.64 24.72 -15.78
N THR A 263 -7.08 23.92 -14.87
CA THR A 263 -7.05 24.28 -13.45
C THR A 263 -5.98 25.32 -13.18
N ASP A 264 -6.19 26.12 -12.14
CA ASP A 264 -5.17 27.03 -11.62
C ASP A 264 -3.93 26.26 -11.14
N VAL A 265 -2.77 26.94 -11.18
CA VAL A 265 -1.55 26.42 -10.57
C VAL A 265 -1.70 26.47 -9.04
N PRO A 266 -1.65 25.33 -8.34
CA PRO A 266 -1.82 25.26 -6.91
C PRO A 266 -0.68 25.98 -6.17
N THR A 267 -1.02 26.67 -5.09
CA THR A 267 -0.03 27.38 -4.26
C THR A 267 0.66 26.49 -3.23
N THR A 268 0.18 25.27 -3.01
CA THR A 268 0.75 24.31 -2.06
C THR A 268 0.66 22.88 -2.58
N ALA A 269 1.58 22.03 -2.14
CA ALA A 269 1.59 20.59 -2.40
C ALA A 269 0.26 19.89 -2.01
N LEU A 270 -0.35 20.32 -0.90
CA LEU A 270 -1.64 19.77 -0.46
C LEU A 270 -2.79 20.14 -1.42
N LYS A 271 -2.82 21.39 -1.88
CA LYS A 271 -3.79 21.84 -2.88
C LYS A 271 -3.57 21.12 -4.21
N ALA A 272 -2.32 20.93 -4.63
CA ALA A 272 -1.98 20.22 -5.85
C ALA A 272 -2.58 18.82 -5.91
N LEU A 273 -2.40 18.03 -4.84
CA LEU A 273 -2.99 16.69 -4.75
C LEU A 273 -4.52 16.73 -4.67
N THR A 274 -5.07 17.68 -3.92
CA THR A 274 -6.53 17.84 -3.78
C THR A 274 -7.18 18.13 -5.13
N THR A 275 -6.64 19.09 -5.89
CA THR A 275 -7.10 19.41 -7.25
C THR A 275 -6.96 18.21 -8.18
N LEU A 276 -5.82 17.50 -8.14
CA LEU A 276 -5.60 16.33 -8.98
C LEU A 276 -6.63 15.22 -8.73
N TYR A 277 -6.87 14.87 -7.47
CA TYR A 277 -7.83 13.82 -7.13
C TYR A 277 -9.26 14.22 -7.47
N GLN A 278 -9.63 15.49 -7.25
CA GLN A 278 -10.94 16.01 -7.66
C GLN A 278 -11.13 15.95 -9.18
N VAL A 279 -10.13 16.39 -9.96
CA VAL A 279 -10.18 16.33 -11.43
C VAL A 279 -10.27 14.88 -11.90
N ALA A 280 -9.49 13.97 -11.32
CA ALA A 280 -9.50 12.57 -11.71
C ALA A 280 -10.86 11.92 -11.44
N LEU A 281 -11.41 12.07 -10.22
CA LEU A 281 -12.69 11.48 -9.84
C LEU A 281 -13.87 12.09 -10.63
N THR A 282 -13.89 13.41 -10.78
CA THR A 282 -14.92 14.10 -11.56
C THR A 282 -14.86 13.68 -13.03
N SER A 283 -13.65 13.52 -13.58
CA SER A 283 -13.49 13.06 -14.95
C SER A 283 -14.03 11.66 -15.17
N VAL A 284 -13.71 10.72 -14.27
CA VAL A 284 -14.25 9.36 -14.32
C VAL A 284 -15.78 9.37 -14.24
N ALA A 285 -16.36 10.21 -13.39
CA ALA A 285 -17.81 10.36 -13.28
C ALA A 285 -18.42 10.89 -14.59
N ASP A 286 -17.90 12.00 -15.12
CA ASP A 286 -18.38 12.61 -16.37
C ASP A 286 -18.28 11.63 -17.56
N GLU A 287 -17.22 10.83 -17.61
CA GLU A 287 -17.00 9.81 -18.65
C GLU A 287 -17.97 8.62 -18.55
N THR A 288 -18.68 8.44 -17.44
CA THR A 288 -19.76 7.44 -17.38
C THR A 288 -21.08 7.96 -17.95
N GLY A 289 -21.26 9.29 -17.99
CA GLY A 289 -22.50 9.92 -18.43
C GLY A 289 -23.70 9.72 -17.49
N ASP A 290 -23.46 9.21 -16.28
CA ASP A 290 -24.49 8.95 -15.26
C ASP A 290 -24.32 9.95 -14.10
N GLU A 291 -25.30 10.84 -13.92
CA GLU A 291 -25.29 11.87 -12.87
C GLU A 291 -25.28 11.26 -11.46
N ASP A 292 -25.74 10.01 -11.29
CA ASP A 292 -25.82 9.28 -10.02
C ASP A 292 -24.64 8.32 -9.81
N ILE A 293 -23.57 8.41 -10.61
CA ILE A 293 -22.41 7.51 -10.52
C ILE A 293 -21.51 7.78 -9.30
N LYS A 294 -21.47 9.02 -8.80
CA LYS A 294 -20.55 9.42 -7.71
C LYS A 294 -20.74 8.57 -6.45
N PRO A 295 -21.97 8.33 -5.93
CA PRO A 295 -22.21 7.38 -4.86
C PRO A 295 -21.67 5.98 -5.15
N SER A 296 -21.75 5.52 -6.39
CA SER A 296 -21.24 4.20 -6.80
C SER A 296 -19.71 4.13 -6.76
N ILE A 297 -19.04 5.19 -7.22
CA ILE A 297 -17.58 5.33 -7.11
C ILE A 297 -17.16 5.36 -5.63
N CYS A 298 -17.84 6.16 -4.80
CA CYS A 298 -17.56 6.22 -3.36
C CYS A 298 -17.80 4.87 -2.67
N ALA A 299 -18.88 4.16 -3.01
CA ALA A 299 -19.16 2.84 -2.48
C ALA A 299 -18.07 1.82 -2.85
N LEU A 300 -17.58 1.85 -4.08
CA LEU A 300 -16.47 1.03 -4.55
C LEU A 300 -15.17 1.36 -3.80
N LEU A 301 -14.76 2.63 -3.77
CA LEU A 301 -13.55 3.08 -3.07
C LEU A 301 -13.60 2.78 -1.57
N GLY A 302 -14.76 3.01 -0.95
CA GLY A 302 -14.98 2.69 0.46
C GLY A 302 -14.90 1.18 0.72
N SER A 303 -15.42 0.36 -0.18
CA SER A 303 -15.31 -1.11 -0.10
C SER A 303 -13.86 -1.58 -0.23
N ILE A 304 -13.07 -0.96 -1.12
CA ILE A 304 -11.62 -1.23 -1.24
C ILE A 304 -10.91 -0.88 0.07
N ILE A 305 -11.16 0.30 0.66
CA ILE A 305 -10.55 0.71 1.94
C ILE A 305 -10.94 -0.27 3.06
N VAL A 306 -12.22 -0.64 3.16
CA VAL A 306 -12.73 -1.57 4.19
C VAL A 306 -12.11 -2.96 4.02
N GLY A 307 -12.05 -3.48 2.79
CA GLY A 307 -11.49 -4.79 2.48
C GLY A 307 -9.97 -4.87 2.68
N THR A 308 -9.23 -3.82 2.32
CA THR A 308 -7.76 -3.77 2.44
C THR A 308 -7.28 -3.80 3.90
N ASN A 309 -8.11 -3.33 4.84
CA ASN A 309 -7.78 -3.35 6.26
C ASN A 309 -7.92 -4.74 6.91
N GLN A 310 -8.25 -5.79 6.13
CA GLN A 310 -8.36 -7.17 6.60
C GLN A 310 -7.21 -8.04 6.08
N SER A 311 -6.97 -9.18 6.75
CA SER A 311 -5.82 -10.05 6.49
C SER A 311 -5.79 -10.67 5.09
N GLU A 312 -6.93 -10.96 4.47
CA GLU A 312 -7.00 -11.60 3.15
C GLU A 312 -6.88 -10.60 1.98
N GLY A 313 -7.04 -9.29 2.24
CA GLY A 313 -7.18 -8.26 1.19
C GLY A 313 -8.47 -8.43 0.39
N ILE A 314 -8.65 -7.69 -0.71
CA ILE A 314 -9.87 -7.78 -1.52
C ILE A 314 -9.59 -7.76 -3.01
N SER A 315 -10.08 -8.75 -3.77
CA SER A 315 -9.84 -8.84 -5.21
C SER A 315 -10.97 -8.18 -6.02
N LEU A 316 -10.70 -7.91 -7.31
CA LEU A 316 -11.72 -7.41 -8.23
C LEU A 316 -12.88 -8.39 -8.41
N SER A 317 -12.60 -9.69 -8.53
CA SER A 317 -13.63 -10.72 -8.68
C SER A 317 -14.56 -10.81 -7.47
N VAL A 318 -14.02 -10.62 -6.26
CA VAL A 318 -14.82 -10.53 -5.02
C VAL A 318 -15.77 -9.33 -5.08
N LEU A 319 -15.28 -8.15 -5.47
CA LEU A 319 -16.12 -6.96 -5.57
C LEU A 319 -17.18 -7.05 -6.68
N GLU A 320 -16.85 -7.67 -7.81
CA GLU A 320 -17.79 -7.92 -8.90
C GLU A 320 -18.98 -8.79 -8.46
N GLY A 321 -18.75 -9.73 -7.53
CA GLY A 321 -19.80 -10.57 -6.96
C GLY A 321 -20.59 -9.94 -5.80
N ILE A 322 -19.93 -9.13 -4.97
CA ILE A 322 -20.54 -8.58 -3.74
C ILE A 322 -21.29 -7.26 -3.98
N LEU A 323 -20.67 -6.29 -4.66
CA LEU A 323 -21.21 -4.93 -4.76
C LEU A 323 -22.54 -4.80 -5.54
N PRO A 324 -22.90 -5.68 -6.49
CA PRO A 324 -24.24 -5.66 -7.09
C PRO A 324 -25.38 -5.78 -6.08
N HIS A 325 -25.16 -6.42 -4.92
CA HIS A 325 -26.18 -6.56 -3.86
C HIS A 325 -26.46 -5.27 -3.07
N ILE A 326 -25.71 -4.21 -3.36
CA ILE A 326 -25.97 -2.84 -2.88
C ILE A 326 -26.16 -1.85 -4.05
N GLY A 327 -26.43 -2.36 -5.25
CA GLY A 327 -26.80 -1.55 -6.41
C GLY A 327 -25.64 -1.10 -7.30
N ILE A 328 -24.40 -1.48 -6.99
CA ILE A 328 -23.24 -1.08 -7.77
C ILE A 328 -23.03 -2.03 -8.93
N LYS A 329 -23.13 -1.51 -10.15
CA LYS A 329 -22.94 -2.27 -11.40
C LYS A 329 -21.62 -1.88 -12.06
N HIS A 330 -21.17 -2.68 -13.02
CA HIS A 330 -19.99 -2.39 -13.85
C HIS A 330 -18.70 -2.13 -13.04
N VAL A 331 -18.51 -2.85 -11.93
CA VAL A 331 -17.37 -2.68 -10.99
C VAL A 331 -16.02 -2.66 -11.71
N ARG A 332 -15.78 -3.61 -12.62
CA ARG A 332 -14.55 -3.66 -13.43
C ARG A 332 -14.33 -2.41 -14.26
N SER A 333 -15.35 -1.92 -14.95
CA SER A 333 -15.24 -0.69 -15.74
C SER A 333 -14.86 0.51 -14.87
N LEU A 334 -15.41 0.60 -13.65
CA LEU A 334 -15.05 1.67 -12.71
C LEU A 334 -13.60 1.53 -12.23
N VAL A 335 -13.16 0.31 -11.88
CA VAL A 335 -11.77 0.05 -11.47
C VAL A 335 -10.79 0.38 -12.61
N ASP A 336 -11.09 -0.06 -13.83
CA ASP A 336 -10.26 0.20 -15.01
C ASP A 336 -10.11 1.71 -15.27
N LYS A 337 -11.20 2.49 -15.15
CA LYS A 337 -11.17 3.95 -15.31
C LYS A 337 -10.39 4.67 -14.21
N MET A 338 -10.23 4.06 -13.04
CA MET A 338 -9.54 4.60 -11.85
C MET A 338 -8.11 4.05 -11.69
N GLY A 339 -7.51 3.48 -12.73
CA GLY A 339 -6.15 2.91 -12.68
C GLY A 339 -5.04 3.88 -12.23
N SER A 340 -5.30 5.20 -12.22
CA SER A 340 -4.38 6.20 -11.68
C SER A 340 -4.37 6.30 -10.15
N VAL A 341 -5.38 5.76 -9.47
CA VAL A 341 -5.54 5.84 -8.01
C VAL A 341 -5.86 4.49 -7.34
N VAL A 342 -6.25 3.48 -8.13
CA VAL A 342 -6.47 2.08 -7.70
C VAL A 342 -5.50 1.17 -8.45
N ALA A 343 -4.83 0.26 -7.74
CA ALA A 343 -3.96 -0.75 -8.35
C ALA A 343 -4.12 -2.12 -7.68
N HIS A 344 -3.50 -3.13 -8.29
CA HIS A 344 -3.38 -4.47 -7.72
C HIS A 344 -2.06 -4.61 -6.95
N ASP A 345 -2.10 -5.26 -5.80
CA ASP A 345 -0.90 -5.74 -5.12
C ASP A 345 -0.37 -7.04 -5.76
N PHE A 346 0.75 -7.55 -5.25
CA PHE A 346 1.37 -8.78 -5.77
C PHE A 346 0.51 -10.05 -5.58
N GLN A 347 -0.54 -10.00 -4.77
CA GLN A 347 -1.52 -11.09 -4.60
C GLN A 347 -2.76 -10.88 -5.49
N GLY A 348 -2.80 -9.82 -6.29
CA GLY A 348 -3.94 -9.47 -7.13
C GLY A 348 -5.05 -8.72 -6.39
N ASN A 349 -4.83 -8.32 -5.13
CA ASN A 349 -5.81 -7.57 -4.34
C ASN A 349 -5.79 -6.08 -4.71
N LEU A 350 -6.98 -5.49 -4.81
CA LEU A 350 -7.17 -4.07 -5.04
C LEU A 350 -6.74 -3.24 -3.84
N ARG A 351 -6.05 -2.13 -4.11
CA ARG A 351 -5.59 -1.16 -3.12
C ARG A 351 -5.61 0.24 -3.69
N LEU A 352 -5.79 1.23 -2.81
CA LEU A 352 -5.48 2.61 -3.16
C LEU A 352 -3.96 2.77 -3.26
N ILE A 353 -3.49 3.32 -4.38
CA ILE A 353 -2.05 3.36 -4.71
C ILE A 353 -1.28 4.17 -3.67
N HIS A 354 -1.90 5.22 -3.13
CA HIS A 354 -1.20 6.20 -2.31
C HIS A 354 -1.97 6.60 -1.06
N LYS A 355 -1.26 6.65 0.08
CA LYS A 355 -1.80 7.11 1.36
C LYS A 355 -2.38 8.53 1.31
N SER A 356 -1.84 9.42 0.49
CA SER A 356 -2.38 10.77 0.31
C SER A 356 -3.79 10.80 -0.30
N PHE A 357 -4.18 9.73 -1.01
CA PHE A 357 -5.51 9.57 -1.55
C PHE A 357 -6.49 9.07 -0.49
N ASP A 358 -6.09 8.13 0.37
CA ASP A 358 -6.86 7.79 1.59
C ASP A 358 -7.10 9.04 2.44
N ASP A 359 -6.02 9.80 2.72
CA ASP A 359 -6.09 11.03 3.52
C ASP A 359 -7.01 12.09 2.86
N PHE A 360 -7.15 12.07 1.53
CA PHE A 360 -8.07 12.94 0.82
C PHE A 360 -9.52 12.49 1.00
N LEU A 361 -9.82 11.20 0.76
CA LEU A 361 -11.17 10.64 0.86
C LEU A 361 -11.72 10.65 2.29
N MET A 362 -10.85 10.61 3.30
CA MET A 362 -11.22 10.62 4.72
C MET A 362 -11.29 12.03 5.34
N ASP A 363 -10.97 13.08 4.57
CA ASP A 363 -11.00 14.46 5.04
C ASP A 363 -12.06 15.26 4.27
N LYS A 364 -13.21 15.47 4.92
CA LYS A 364 -14.38 16.14 4.35
C LYS A 364 -14.07 17.57 3.90
N GLU A 365 -13.15 18.27 4.57
CA GLU A 365 -12.76 19.63 4.18
C GLU A 365 -11.96 19.63 2.88
N ARG A 366 -11.25 18.53 2.58
CA ARG A 366 -10.43 18.40 1.37
C ARG A 366 -11.22 17.86 0.19
N CYS A 367 -11.91 16.75 0.35
CA CYS A 367 -12.61 16.09 -0.76
C CYS A 367 -14.00 16.69 -1.04
N GLY A 368 -14.55 17.46 -0.10
CA GLY A 368 -15.93 17.94 -0.18
C GLY A 368 -16.95 16.84 0.07
N ASN A 369 -18.24 17.19 -0.01
CA ASN A 369 -19.33 16.26 0.29
C ASN A 369 -19.45 15.12 -0.72
N ASP A 370 -19.12 15.38 -1.98
CA ASP A 370 -19.33 14.43 -3.09
C ASP A 370 -18.44 13.18 -2.99
N TRP A 371 -17.23 13.34 -2.44
CA TRP A 371 -16.18 12.31 -2.44
C TRP A 371 -15.80 11.82 -1.04
N TYR A 372 -16.47 12.32 0.00
CA TYR A 372 -16.17 11.97 1.37
C TYR A 372 -16.58 10.53 1.68
N ILE A 373 -15.62 9.73 2.15
CA ILE A 373 -15.84 8.36 2.58
C ILE A 373 -15.98 8.33 4.10
N GLU A 374 -17.22 8.29 4.55
CA GLU A 374 -17.52 7.93 5.93
C GLU A 374 -17.30 6.43 6.13
N LEU A 375 -16.13 6.08 6.70
CA LEU A 375 -15.67 4.70 6.80
C LEU A 375 -16.66 3.79 7.53
N GLU A 376 -17.33 4.30 8.57
CA GLU A 376 -18.31 3.54 9.34
C GLU A 376 -19.53 3.15 8.49
N ALA A 377 -20.07 4.09 7.73
CA ALA A 377 -21.19 3.82 6.82
C ALA A 377 -20.82 2.79 5.75
N HIS A 378 -19.60 2.87 5.22
CA HIS A 378 -19.11 1.91 4.22
C HIS A 378 -18.85 0.53 4.80
N ARG A 379 -18.38 0.40 6.06
CA ARG A 379 -18.28 -0.90 6.74
C ARG A 379 -19.64 -1.57 6.88
N GLN A 380 -20.66 -0.82 7.30
CA GLN A 380 -22.02 -1.35 7.43
C GLN A 380 -22.58 -1.76 6.06
N SER A 381 -22.42 -0.90 5.05
CA SER A 381 -22.86 -1.19 3.68
C SER A 381 -22.17 -2.43 3.10
N PHE A 382 -20.86 -2.56 3.30
CA PHE A 382 -20.09 -3.71 2.82
C PHE A 382 -20.48 -5.00 3.56
N THR A 383 -20.75 -4.92 4.87
CA THR A 383 -21.29 -6.05 5.66
C THR A 383 -22.65 -6.49 5.10
N ILE A 384 -23.56 -5.55 4.84
CA ILE A 384 -24.87 -5.83 4.23
C ILE A 384 -24.70 -6.48 2.85
N ALA A 385 -23.77 -6.00 2.03
CA ALA A 385 -23.49 -6.56 0.71
C ALA A 385 -23.03 -8.03 0.82
N CYS A 386 -22.10 -8.33 1.73
CA CYS A 386 -21.64 -9.70 1.99
C CYS A 386 -22.79 -10.61 2.44
N LEU A 387 -23.60 -10.17 3.40
CA LEU A 387 -24.73 -10.95 3.93
C LEU A 387 -25.80 -11.21 2.86
N ARG A 388 -26.12 -10.21 2.04
CA ARG A 388 -27.06 -10.37 0.92
C ARG A 388 -26.55 -11.34 -0.13
N ARG A 389 -25.27 -11.27 -0.47
CA ARG A 389 -24.64 -12.20 -1.41
C ARG A 389 -24.71 -13.65 -0.91
N LEU A 390 -24.40 -13.86 0.38
CA LEU A 390 -24.53 -15.16 1.04
C LEU A 390 -25.99 -15.66 1.07
N SER A 391 -26.92 -14.81 1.47
CA SER A 391 -28.35 -15.16 1.55
C SER A 391 -28.90 -15.58 0.18
N SER A 392 -28.59 -14.80 -0.87
CA SER A 392 -28.95 -15.12 -2.26
C SER A 392 -28.40 -16.48 -2.69
N TRP A 393 -27.13 -16.76 -2.39
CA TRP A 393 -26.52 -18.05 -2.74
C TRP A 393 -27.16 -19.22 -1.98
N TYR A 394 -27.51 -19.03 -0.69
CA TYR A 394 -28.20 -20.06 0.07
C TYR A 394 -29.59 -20.36 -0.50
N GLU A 395 -30.33 -19.33 -0.90
CA GLU A 395 -31.64 -19.47 -1.56
C GLU A 395 -31.51 -20.23 -2.90
N ASP A 396 -30.58 -19.80 -3.77
CA ASP A 396 -30.35 -20.41 -5.07
C ASP A 396 -29.98 -21.89 -4.96
N THR A 397 -29.09 -22.23 -4.03
CA THR A 397 -28.66 -23.60 -3.82
C THR A 397 -29.69 -24.47 -3.10
N GLN A 398 -30.56 -23.91 -2.26
CA GLN A 398 -31.73 -24.64 -1.72
C GLN A 398 -32.69 -25.03 -2.85
N ILE A 399 -32.91 -24.13 -3.81
CA ILE A 399 -33.74 -24.39 -4.99
C ILE A 399 -33.12 -25.52 -5.82
N VAL A 400 -31.82 -25.46 -6.11
CA VAL A 400 -31.11 -26.52 -6.87
C VAL A 400 -31.18 -27.87 -6.16
N ASN A 401 -30.96 -27.92 -4.84
CA ASN A 401 -31.03 -29.16 -4.08
C ASN A 401 -32.45 -29.75 -4.04
N ARG A 402 -33.49 -28.90 -4.00
CA ARG A 402 -34.90 -29.34 -4.10
C ARG A 402 -35.18 -29.98 -5.46
N PHE A 403 -34.73 -29.36 -6.55
CA PHE A 403 -34.88 -29.93 -7.90
C PHE A 403 -34.10 -31.23 -8.10
N LYS A 404 -32.89 -31.36 -7.53
CA LYS A 404 -32.13 -32.63 -7.55
C LYS A 404 -32.89 -33.74 -6.83
N TYR A 405 -33.42 -33.46 -5.64
CA TYR A 405 -34.19 -34.43 -4.87
C TYR A 405 -35.50 -34.83 -5.57
N GLU A 406 -36.14 -33.90 -6.27
CA GLU A 406 -37.32 -34.17 -7.08
C GLU A 406 -37.00 -34.94 -8.37
N SER A 407 -35.84 -34.72 -9.01
CA SER A 407 -35.43 -35.47 -10.21
C SER A 407 -34.96 -36.89 -9.89
N GLU A 408 -34.27 -37.10 -8.76
CA GLU A 408 -33.88 -38.41 -8.25
C GLU A 408 -35.10 -39.29 -7.93
N ARG A 409 -36.20 -38.68 -7.44
CA ARG A 409 -37.50 -39.37 -7.27
C ARG A 409 -38.13 -39.85 -8.58
N HIS A 410 -37.74 -39.28 -9.73
CA HIS A 410 -38.29 -39.62 -11.06
C HIS A 410 -37.35 -40.46 -11.94
N LYS A 411 -36.25 -41.02 -11.40
CA LYS A 411 -35.29 -41.89 -12.12
C LYS A 411 -34.82 -41.33 -13.47
N VAL A 412 -34.49 -40.04 -13.53
CA VAL A 412 -33.71 -39.51 -14.67
C VAL A 412 -32.24 -39.60 -14.31
N VAL A 413 -31.45 -40.27 -15.16
CA VAL A 413 -30.01 -40.53 -14.97
C VAL A 413 -29.24 -39.22 -14.83
N GLN A 414 -28.62 -38.99 -13.67
CA GLN A 414 -27.64 -37.93 -13.46
C GLN A 414 -26.34 -38.29 -14.17
N GLN A 415 -25.90 -37.44 -15.10
CA GLN A 415 -24.48 -37.24 -15.34
C GLN A 415 -23.90 -36.42 -14.20
N ASP A 416 -22.70 -36.80 -13.77
CA ASP A 416 -21.91 -36.21 -12.70
C ASP A 416 -21.99 -34.66 -12.70
N ILE A 417 -22.68 -34.11 -11.69
CA ILE A 417 -22.53 -32.70 -11.33
C ILE A 417 -21.45 -32.67 -10.26
N ASP A 418 -20.21 -32.67 -10.75
CA ASP A 418 -18.99 -32.54 -9.98
C ASP A 418 -19.03 -31.34 -9.00
N ALA A 419 -18.24 -31.47 -7.94
CA ALA A 419 -18.05 -30.54 -6.83
C ALA A 419 -18.44 -29.08 -7.12
N HIS A 420 -19.43 -28.54 -6.39
CA HIS A 420 -19.65 -27.09 -6.33
C HIS A 420 -18.36 -26.42 -5.86
N PHE A 421 -17.60 -25.87 -6.80
CA PHE A 421 -16.59 -24.87 -6.50
C PHE A 421 -17.35 -23.68 -5.93
N ILE A 422 -17.07 -23.32 -4.68
CA ILE A 422 -17.66 -22.13 -4.08
C ILE A 422 -17.05 -20.94 -4.82
N ASP A 423 -17.90 -20.06 -5.35
CA ASP A 423 -17.44 -18.84 -6.01
C ASP A 423 -16.57 -18.02 -5.05
N VAL A 424 -15.51 -17.39 -5.57
CA VAL A 424 -14.51 -16.69 -4.75
C VAL A 424 -15.12 -15.59 -3.86
N ASP A 425 -16.16 -14.91 -4.36
CA ASP A 425 -16.92 -13.88 -3.65
C ASP A 425 -17.76 -14.48 -2.51
N ILE A 426 -18.31 -15.69 -2.66
CA ILE A 426 -19.02 -16.41 -1.61
C ILE A 426 -18.06 -16.90 -0.54
N ALA A 427 -16.94 -17.51 -0.93
CA ALA A 427 -15.92 -17.93 0.02
C ALA A 427 -15.42 -16.74 0.84
N TYR A 428 -15.14 -15.63 0.16
CA TYR A 428 -14.74 -14.38 0.79
C TYR A 428 -15.80 -13.84 1.74
N ALA A 429 -17.04 -13.68 1.28
CA ALA A 429 -18.13 -13.17 2.10
C ALA A 429 -18.34 -14.05 3.33
N SER A 430 -18.35 -15.38 3.17
CA SER A 430 -18.53 -16.35 4.25
C SER A 430 -17.45 -16.25 5.32
N ASN A 431 -16.19 -16.05 4.92
CA ASN A 431 -15.04 -15.98 5.81
C ASN A 431 -14.82 -14.61 6.47
N ASN A 432 -15.37 -13.52 5.91
CA ASN A 432 -15.01 -12.16 6.33
C ASN A 432 -16.18 -11.30 6.82
N TRP A 433 -17.45 -11.62 6.52
CA TRP A 433 -18.59 -10.75 6.87
C TRP A 433 -18.64 -10.38 8.36
N TYR A 434 -18.31 -11.32 9.24
CA TYR A 434 -18.37 -11.12 10.69
C TYR A 434 -17.27 -10.17 11.19
N LEU A 435 -16.10 -10.15 10.55
CA LEU A 435 -15.03 -9.22 10.88
C LEU A 435 -15.48 -7.78 10.65
N TYR A 436 -16.18 -7.53 9.54
CA TYR A 436 -16.77 -6.22 9.26
C TYR A 436 -17.87 -5.88 10.24
N ALA A 437 -18.78 -6.82 10.54
CA ALA A 437 -19.86 -6.61 11.49
C ALA A 437 -19.33 -6.25 12.90
N LEU A 438 -18.30 -6.96 13.38
CA LEU A 438 -17.66 -6.70 14.68
C LEU A 438 -16.93 -5.35 14.74
N SER A 439 -16.45 -4.87 13.58
CA SER A 439 -15.80 -3.56 13.45
C SER A 439 -16.78 -2.39 13.33
N CYS A 440 -18.07 -2.66 13.18
CA CYS A 440 -19.11 -1.64 13.10
C CYS A 440 -19.52 -1.17 14.50
N ASN A 441 -19.65 0.13 14.67
CA ASN A 441 -20.31 0.75 15.80
C ASN A 441 -21.83 0.72 15.60
N ASN A 442 -22.59 0.62 16.70
CA ASN A 442 -24.05 0.75 16.68
C ASN A 442 -24.78 -0.19 15.70
N VAL A 443 -24.28 -1.42 15.51
CA VAL A 443 -24.93 -2.45 14.65
C VAL A 443 -26.43 -2.58 14.93
N SER A 444 -26.83 -2.51 16.21
CA SER A 444 -28.23 -2.58 16.65
C SER A 444 -29.13 -1.46 16.15
N GLN A 445 -28.58 -0.35 15.67
CA GLN A 445 -29.34 0.78 15.12
C GLN A 445 -29.60 0.62 13.62
N ASN A 446 -28.86 -0.25 12.92
CA ASN A 446 -29.05 -0.52 11.50
C ASN A 446 -30.02 -1.70 11.32
N LEU A 447 -31.32 -1.40 11.19
CA LEU A 447 -32.38 -2.42 11.09
C LEU A 447 -32.19 -3.40 9.93
N THR A 448 -31.59 -2.97 8.81
CA THR A 448 -31.32 -3.84 7.67
C THR A 448 -30.25 -4.87 8.02
N LEU A 449 -29.17 -4.42 8.66
CA LEU A 449 -28.09 -5.29 9.11
C LEU A 449 -28.59 -6.29 10.16
N VAL A 450 -29.36 -5.83 11.15
CA VAL A 450 -29.95 -6.71 12.19
C VAL A 450 -30.81 -7.81 11.56
N LYS A 451 -31.71 -7.45 10.63
CA LYS A 451 -32.58 -8.44 9.96
C LYS A 451 -31.80 -9.47 9.15
N LEU A 452 -30.75 -9.06 8.44
CA LEU A 452 -29.91 -9.98 7.67
C LEU A 452 -29.11 -10.92 8.58
N LEU A 453 -28.64 -10.41 9.72
CA LEU A 453 -27.98 -11.25 10.73
C LEU A 453 -28.97 -12.26 11.31
N GLU A 454 -30.17 -11.82 11.71
CA GLU A 454 -31.22 -12.71 12.21
C GLU A 454 -31.57 -13.80 11.18
N ASP A 455 -31.69 -13.44 9.90
CA ASP A 455 -31.97 -14.38 8.82
C ASP A 455 -30.86 -15.43 8.65
N ILE A 456 -29.60 -15.00 8.60
CA ILE A 456 -28.43 -15.89 8.53
C ILE A 456 -28.40 -16.82 9.76
N PHE A 457 -28.56 -16.29 10.97
CA PHE A 457 -28.50 -17.10 12.19
C PHE A 457 -29.70 -18.03 12.38
N THR A 458 -30.88 -17.68 11.84
CA THR A 458 -32.09 -18.48 11.99
C THR A 458 -32.21 -19.54 10.90
N ASN A 459 -31.92 -19.18 9.66
CA ASN A 459 -32.23 -20.01 8.49
C ASN A 459 -30.98 -20.68 7.90
N TYR A 460 -29.79 -20.11 8.09
CA TYR A 460 -28.58 -20.54 7.38
C TYR A 460 -27.37 -20.86 8.28
N LEU A 461 -27.50 -20.78 9.61
CA LEU A 461 -26.38 -20.92 10.55
C LEU A 461 -25.60 -22.23 10.38
N LEU A 462 -26.30 -23.37 10.38
CA LEU A 462 -25.64 -24.68 10.26
C LEU A 462 -24.87 -24.80 8.95
N ARG A 463 -25.46 -24.27 7.88
CA ARG A 463 -24.87 -24.30 6.55
C ARG A 463 -23.66 -23.38 6.44
N TRP A 464 -23.75 -22.18 7.02
CA TRP A 464 -22.62 -21.29 7.15
C TRP A 464 -21.48 -21.93 7.95
N VAL A 465 -21.77 -22.62 9.06
CA VAL A 465 -20.75 -23.36 9.83
C VAL A 465 -20.12 -24.48 9.00
N GLU A 466 -20.91 -25.26 8.27
CA GLU A 466 -20.40 -26.32 7.39
C GLU A 466 -19.50 -25.76 6.27
N ASP A 467 -19.90 -24.67 5.63
CA ASP A 467 -19.12 -24.03 4.57
C ASP A 467 -17.86 -23.35 5.13
N HIS A 468 -17.95 -22.68 6.27
CA HIS A 468 -16.83 -22.01 6.94
C HIS A 468 -15.81 -23.00 7.53
N ILE A 469 -16.25 -24.15 8.03
CA ILE A 469 -15.35 -25.23 8.45
C ILE A 469 -14.75 -25.94 7.22
N GLY A 470 -15.55 -26.11 6.16
CA GLY A 470 -15.13 -26.72 4.90
C GLY A 470 -14.11 -25.89 4.11
N THR A 471 -14.03 -24.57 4.34
CA THR A 471 -12.98 -23.69 3.81
C THR A 471 -11.70 -23.71 4.66
N LEU A 472 -11.77 -24.08 5.94
CA LEU A 472 -10.62 -24.16 6.87
C LEU A 472 -9.96 -25.54 6.95
N LEU A 473 -10.67 -26.62 6.59
CA LEU A 473 -10.15 -27.99 6.63
C LEU A 473 -10.25 -28.66 5.25
N PRO A 474 -9.19 -29.37 4.78
CA PRO A 474 -9.32 -30.19 3.58
C PRO A 474 -10.42 -31.25 3.79
N ARG A 475 -11.38 -31.30 2.86
CA ARG A 475 -12.55 -32.21 2.88
C ARG A 475 -12.20 -33.70 3.01
N SER A 476 -10.92 -34.08 2.94
CA SER A 476 -10.41 -35.43 3.17
C SER A 476 -10.57 -35.93 4.62
N LEU A 477 -10.90 -35.05 5.58
CA LEU A 477 -11.08 -35.43 6.99
C LEU A 477 -12.53 -35.79 7.39
N PHE A 478 -13.51 -35.53 6.52
CA PHE A 478 -14.94 -35.71 6.86
C PHE A 478 -15.58 -36.98 6.27
N TRP A 479 -14.84 -37.76 5.48
CA TRP A 479 -15.26 -39.08 4.99
C TRP A 479 -14.27 -40.14 5.46
N ALA A 480 -14.35 -40.50 6.74
CA ALA A 480 -13.71 -41.69 7.31
C ALA A 480 -14.70 -42.41 8.25
#